data_AF-A0A9W7D7Q4-F1
#
_entry.id   AF-A0A9W7D7Q4-F1
#
_cell.length_a   1.000
_cell.length_b   1.000
_cell.length_c   1.000
_cell.angle_alpha   90.00
_cell.angle_beta   90.00
_cell.angle_gamma   90.00
#
_symmetry.space_group_name_H-M   'P 1'
#
loop_
_entity.id
_entity.type
_entity.pdbx_description
1 polymer ?
#
loop_
_entity_poly.entity_id
_entity_poly.type
_entity_poly.pdbx_seq_one_letter_code
_entity_poly.pdbx_strand_id
1 'polypeptide(L)'
;MSKRSVLVPTLRAAGSAVALAQTRGTSFAAACARAQGAYEVDTIQKDGSVQTEVVQLDAVGSLGDAEGRKAFMQLPAKLPKLKFVGFGVTESGIVQGGPAVVDLTELLFQSFQARPDAVVSVVNTDNLPKNGDTIKKLVLQTQWEGQPGDLAPFHTYVETKVHFHNTMVDRLTSHRAGDTLVPLTEPWPSKTLVIEDLHGVLDAKVLSTLPGVHIRTTAGQLEQDHLLKLSIANAVHTAMVYLLALTRVKTTCDVLKFPEIRQFLDLLYAKDIAPSLVARGISEEEAQHTYDEWMGRVEHKHFGLDNFWVGQNAMLKYGVRLFSTVEANVTNDANYRPSVFMAFATAVILRYLTPTQADSRKQDGNGPNVFVGAMDSIQDRTPIYSATEKTWVYANGLTANISTGKYEFLDGEQSKTAKLLWQTYQNVFVASKSSSYDFPKSDRAESSSEVSSGVGVAVASVLSSVKGFDLTNDAYASFAADVAALYQRLVSGKQTALETLEDVLRNHQTSEYLGTKEEVATFVREAVASVQIIDVHTHLFPPSHGKLMLWGVNELLTYHYLVAEFLQTAPMQVEEFNSRAAAC
;
A
#
# COMPACT_ATOMS: atom_id res chain seq x y z
N MET A 1 -6.44 18.17 -3.30
CA MET A 1 -7.85 17.76 -3.12
C MET A 1 -8.25 17.82 -1.64
N SER A 2 -7.50 17.21 -0.72
CA SER A 2 -7.73 17.30 0.75
C SER A 2 -8.09 18.69 1.27
N LYS A 3 -7.34 19.76 0.91
CA LYS A 3 -7.69 21.15 1.32
C LYS A 3 -9.11 21.58 0.92
N ARG A 4 -9.57 21.18 -0.27
CA ARG A 4 -10.90 21.52 -0.81
C ARG A 4 -12.02 20.61 -0.26
N SER A 5 -11.70 19.40 0.19
CA SER A 5 -12.68 18.48 0.76
C SER A 5 -12.65 18.39 2.30
N VAL A 6 -11.70 19.06 2.94
CA VAL A 6 -11.53 19.03 4.41
C VAL A 6 -11.39 20.46 4.95
N LEU A 7 -10.22 21.09 4.82
CA LEU A 7 -9.93 22.35 5.53
C LEU A 7 -10.87 23.51 5.14
N VAL A 8 -11.13 23.70 3.85
CA VAL A 8 -12.00 24.81 3.41
C VAL A 8 -13.45 24.61 3.89
N PRO A 9 -14.09 23.43 3.69
CA PRO A 9 -15.38 23.14 4.32
C PRO A 9 -15.39 23.34 5.83
N THR A 10 -14.37 22.86 6.55
CA THR A 10 -14.25 23.05 8.01
C THR A 10 -14.22 24.51 8.41
N LEU A 11 -13.39 25.34 7.76
CA LEU A 11 -13.30 26.77 8.08
C LEU A 11 -14.60 27.52 7.74
N ARG A 12 -15.27 27.16 6.64
CA ARG A 12 -16.58 27.72 6.28
C ARG A 12 -17.65 27.33 7.31
N ALA A 13 -17.69 26.07 7.74
CA ALA A 13 -18.62 25.59 8.77
C ALA A 13 -18.35 26.24 10.14
N ALA A 14 -17.10 26.60 10.43
CA ALA A 14 -16.73 27.41 11.60
C ALA A 14 -17.09 28.91 11.45
N GLY A 15 -17.74 29.32 10.36
CA GLY A 15 -18.16 30.70 10.11
C GLY A 15 -17.08 31.63 9.55
N SER A 16 -15.96 31.09 9.05
CA SER A 16 -14.90 31.91 8.44
C SER A 16 -15.17 32.21 6.96
N ALA A 17 -14.88 33.44 6.54
CA ALA A 17 -14.71 33.77 5.13
C ALA A 17 -13.40 33.16 4.61
N VAL A 18 -13.41 32.62 3.38
CA VAL A 18 -12.26 31.90 2.82
C VAL A 18 -11.86 32.45 1.46
N ALA A 19 -10.61 32.89 1.36
CA ALA A 19 -9.92 33.16 0.10
C ALA A 19 -8.99 31.98 -0.22
N LEU A 20 -9.04 31.48 -1.47
CA LEU A 20 -8.26 30.31 -1.88
C LEU A 20 -7.40 30.61 -3.10
N ALA A 21 -6.10 30.33 -3.01
CA ALA A 21 -5.19 30.41 -4.14
C ALA A 21 -4.70 29.03 -4.59
N GLN A 22 -4.74 28.79 -5.90
CA GLN A 22 -4.09 27.65 -6.54
C GLN A 22 -2.59 27.90 -6.63
N THR A 23 -1.75 26.98 -6.15
CA THR A 23 -0.29 27.19 -6.10
C THR A 23 0.41 27.08 -7.46
N ARG A 24 -0.17 26.35 -8.42
CA ARG A 24 0.40 26.14 -9.76
C ARG A 24 -0.70 26.08 -10.83
N GLY A 25 -0.46 26.74 -11.96
CA GLY A 25 -1.44 26.84 -13.06
C GLY A 25 -2.70 27.60 -12.66
N THR A 26 -3.68 27.72 -13.56
CA THR A 26 -4.85 28.61 -13.38
C THR A 26 -6.20 27.89 -13.50
N SER A 27 -6.18 26.58 -13.75
CA SER A 27 -7.38 25.80 -14.11
C SER A 27 -8.48 25.84 -13.05
N PHE A 28 -8.13 25.68 -11.77
CA PHE A 28 -9.09 25.70 -10.67
C PHE A 28 -9.62 27.10 -10.41
N ALA A 29 -8.74 28.10 -10.41
CA ALA A 29 -9.14 29.50 -10.23
C ALA A 29 -10.11 29.94 -11.33
N ALA A 30 -9.81 29.59 -12.59
CA ALA A 30 -10.69 29.87 -13.72
C ALA A 30 -12.02 29.12 -13.63
N ALA A 31 -12.03 27.87 -13.16
CA ALA A 31 -13.26 27.13 -12.94
C ALA A 31 -14.15 27.77 -11.87
N CYS A 32 -13.57 28.18 -10.74
CA CYS A 32 -14.30 28.89 -9.69
C CYS A 32 -14.83 30.23 -10.18
N ALA A 33 -14.06 30.98 -10.96
CA ALA A 33 -14.51 32.25 -11.54
C ALA A 33 -15.74 32.05 -12.44
N ARG A 34 -15.78 30.99 -13.26
CA ARG A 34 -16.97 30.62 -14.04
C ARG A 34 -18.15 30.21 -13.18
N ALA A 35 -17.88 29.58 -12.03
CA ALA A 35 -18.88 29.18 -11.03
C ALA A 35 -19.15 30.26 -9.97
N GLN A 36 -18.91 31.54 -10.27
CA GLN A 36 -19.20 32.68 -9.37
C GLN A 36 -18.57 32.55 -7.97
N GLY A 37 -17.32 32.08 -7.93
CA GLY A 37 -16.56 31.90 -6.69
C GLY A 37 -16.90 30.62 -5.93
N ALA A 38 -17.62 29.67 -6.53
CA ALA A 38 -17.92 28.39 -5.90
C ALA A 38 -17.15 27.22 -6.53
N TYR A 39 -17.07 26.11 -5.80
CA TYR A 39 -16.68 24.82 -6.34
C TYR A 39 -17.49 23.70 -5.68
N GLU A 40 -17.53 22.54 -6.32
CA GLU A 40 -18.28 21.39 -5.84
C GLU A 40 -17.38 20.39 -5.11
N VAL A 41 -17.95 19.70 -4.14
CA VAL A 41 -17.38 18.52 -3.48
C VAL A 41 -18.44 17.43 -3.48
N ASP A 42 -18.11 16.29 -4.08
CA ASP A 42 -18.98 15.12 -4.07
C ASP A 42 -18.66 14.24 -2.85
N THR A 43 -19.71 13.81 -2.17
CA THR A 43 -19.67 12.77 -1.14
C THR A 43 -20.51 11.60 -1.62
N ILE A 44 -19.90 10.44 -1.79
CA ILE A 44 -20.62 9.22 -2.14
C ILE A 44 -21.03 8.48 -0.88
N GLN A 45 -22.32 8.24 -0.74
CA GLN A 45 -22.93 7.60 0.42
C GLN A 45 -22.80 6.08 0.34
N LYS A 46 -23.06 5.42 1.48
CA LYS A 46 -23.00 3.94 1.57
C LYS A 46 -23.96 3.22 0.63
N ASP A 47 -25.07 3.86 0.25
CA ASP A 47 -26.05 3.34 -0.71
C ASP A 47 -25.68 3.63 -2.19
N GLY A 48 -24.56 4.32 -2.42
CA GLY A 48 -24.07 4.70 -3.74
C GLY A 48 -24.64 6.02 -4.27
N SER A 49 -25.57 6.66 -3.56
CA SER A 49 -26.02 8.00 -3.91
C SER A 49 -24.88 9.01 -3.75
N VAL A 50 -24.82 9.99 -4.66
CA VAL A 50 -23.82 11.06 -4.60
C VAL A 50 -24.50 12.34 -4.16
N GLN A 51 -24.01 12.90 -3.06
CA GLN A 51 -24.39 14.22 -2.57
C GLN A 51 -23.33 15.23 -2.98
N THR A 52 -23.72 16.26 -3.72
CA THR A 52 -22.82 17.35 -4.09
C THR A 52 -23.03 18.54 -3.16
N GLU A 53 -21.97 18.93 -2.45
CA GLU A 53 -21.91 20.17 -1.69
C GLU A 53 -21.30 21.28 -2.55
N VAL A 54 -21.97 22.43 -2.63
CA VAL A 54 -21.42 23.63 -3.28
C VAL A 54 -20.77 24.51 -2.22
N VAL A 55 -19.45 24.64 -2.29
CA VAL A 55 -18.65 25.41 -1.35
C VAL A 55 -18.38 26.80 -1.92
N GLN A 56 -18.94 27.82 -1.29
CA GLN A 56 -18.73 29.22 -1.67
C GLN A 56 -17.40 29.75 -1.12
N LEU A 57 -16.62 30.40 -1.98
CA LEU A 57 -15.44 31.17 -1.63
C LEU A 57 -15.72 32.67 -1.71
N ASP A 58 -15.04 33.43 -0.86
CA ASP A 58 -15.09 34.90 -0.85
C ASP A 58 -14.12 35.49 -1.89
N ALA A 59 -13.03 34.78 -2.17
CA ALA A 59 -12.11 35.09 -3.25
C ALA A 59 -11.38 33.84 -3.74
N VAL A 60 -11.02 33.83 -5.02
CA VAL A 60 -10.21 32.77 -5.62
C VAL A 60 -9.14 33.39 -6.51
N GLY A 61 -7.94 32.81 -6.51
CA GLY A 61 -6.84 33.27 -7.34
C GLY A 61 -5.84 32.16 -7.65
N SER A 62 -4.76 32.52 -8.34
CA SER A 62 -3.64 31.63 -8.59
C SER A 62 -2.32 32.31 -8.25
N LEU A 63 -1.38 31.54 -7.69
CA LEU A 63 0.03 31.89 -7.55
C LEU A 63 0.85 31.44 -8.77
N GLY A 64 0.23 30.68 -9.68
CA GLY A 64 0.86 30.16 -10.89
C GLY A 64 1.06 31.19 -12.00
N ASP A 65 0.54 32.40 -11.84
CA ASP A 65 0.79 33.55 -12.72
C ASP A 65 1.17 34.79 -11.90
N ALA A 66 1.92 35.71 -12.52
CA ALA A 66 2.55 36.82 -11.82
C ALA A 66 1.54 37.84 -11.27
N GLU A 67 0.43 38.08 -11.96
CA GLU A 67 -0.59 39.03 -11.54
C GLU A 67 -1.38 38.49 -10.34
N GLY A 68 -1.84 37.24 -10.43
CA GLY A 68 -2.53 36.55 -9.34
C GLY A 68 -1.67 36.44 -8.09
N ARG A 69 -0.38 36.07 -8.24
CA ARG A 69 0.58 36.04 -7.13
C ARG A 69 0.72 37.41 -6.49
N LYS A 70 0.93 38.47 -7.29
CA LYS A 70 1.07 39.85 -6.80
C LYS A 70 -0.18 40.29 -6.03
N ALA A 71 -1.37 39.99 -6.54
CA ALA A 71 -2.62 40.33 -5.86
C ALA A 71 -2.78 39.58 -4.53
N PHE A 72 -2.39 38.29 -4.49
CA PHE A 72 -2.45 37.47 -3.30
C PHE A 72 -1.53 37.98 -2.17
N MET A 73 -0.30 38.41 -2.52
CA MET A 73 0.64 38.97 -1.54
C MET A 73 0.17 40.28 -0.90
N GLN A 74 -0.79 40.99 -1.50
CA GLN A 74 -1.39 42.20 -0.92
C GLN A 74 -2.54 41.91 0.05
N LEU A 75 -3.04 40.68 0.11
CA LEU A 75 -4.21 40.33 0.93
C LEU A 75 -4.02 40.57 2.44
N PRO A 76 -2.85 40.30 3.05
CA PRO A 76 -2.70 40.49 4.50
C PRO A 76 -3.03 41.91 4.97
N ALA A 77 -2.72 42.94 4.17
CA ALA A 77 -3.08 44.33 4.46
C ALA A 77 -4.58 44.64 4.29
N LYS A 78 -5.28 43.88 3.44
CA LYS A 78 -6.72 44.04 3.15
C LYS A 78 -7.61 43.22 4.09
N LEU A 79 -7.03 42.26 4.81
CA LEU A 79 -7.76 41.30 5.65
C LEU A 79 -7.37 41.49 7.14
N PRO A 80 -7.87 42.52 7.84
CA PRO A 80 -7.51 42.79 9.22
C PRO A 80 -7.83 41.63 10.17
N LYS A 81 -8.84 40.82 9.84
CA LYS A 81 -9.28 39.63 10.59
C LYS A 81 -8.65 38.31 10.10
N LEU A 82 -7.60 38.35 9.26
CA LEU A 82 -6.90 37.13 8.82
C LEU A 82 -6.30 36.40 10.03
N LYS A 83 -6.86 35.24 10.36
CA LYS A 83 -6.43 34.36 11.46
C LYS A 83 -5.78 33.07 10.98
N PHE A 84 -6.17 32.56 9.81
CA PHE A 84 -5.73 31.25 9.31
C PHE A 84 -5.00 31.38 7.98
N VAL A 85 -3.90 30.64 7.84
CA VAL A 85 -3.24 30.37 6.56
C VAL A 85 -3.22 28.86 6.36
N GLY A 86 -4.11 28.36 5.50
CA GLY A 86 -4.12 26.95 5.12
C GLY A 86 -3.03 26.63 4.10
N PHE A 87 -2.16 25.68 4.39
CA PHE A 87 -1.06 25.26 3.51
C PHE A 87 -1.25 23.81 3.05
N GLY A 88 -1.14 23.53 1.76
CA GLY A 88 -1.38 22.18 1.23
C GLY A 88 -0.82 22.02 -0.18
N VAL A 89 0.33 21.36 -0.29
CA VAL A 89 1.14 21.32 -1.53
C VAL A 89 1.74 19.95 -1.84
N THR A 90 1.26 18.90 -1.18
CA THR A 90 1.82 17.54 -1.16
C THR A 90 3.19 17.48 -0.50
N GLU A 91 3.61 16.29 -0.08
CA GLU A 91 4.89 16.02 0.58
C GLU A 91 6.06 16.49 -0.30
N SER A 92 5.97 16.29 -1.62
CA SER A 92 6.98 16.76 -2.58
C SER A 92 7.07 18.28 -2.72
N GLY A 93 6.04 19.02 -2.27
CA GLY A 93 6.01 20.47 -2.28
C GLY A 93 6.62 21.11 -1.03
N ILE A 94 6.83 20.34 0.04
CA ILE A 94 7.38 20.81 1.32
C ILE A 94 8.90 20.62 1.30
N VAL A 95 9.58 21.49 0.55
CA VAL A 95 11.04 21.42 0.35
C VAL A 95 11.67 22.81 0.51
N GLN A 96 12.92 22.84 0.98
CA GLN A 96 13.67 24.09 1.17
C GLN A 96 13.84 24.84 -0.16
N GLY A 97 13.51 26.14 -0.18
CA GLY A 97 13.55 26.96 -1.38
C GLY A 97 12.49 26.62 -2.44
N GLY A 98 11.57 25.69 -2.15
CA GLY A 98 10.46 25.37 -3.04
C GLY A 98 9.50 26.56 -3.19
N PRO A 99 8.90 26.80 -4.38
CA PRO A 99 8.06 27.97 -4.64
C PRO A 99 6.94 28.17 -3.62
N ALA A 100 6.30 27.09 -3.17
CA ALA A 100 5.22 27.17 -2.18
C ALA A 100 5.69 27.64 -0.80
N VAL A 101 6.89 27.22 -0.37
CA VAL A 101 7.46 27.66 0.91
C VAL A 101 7.89 29.12 0.78
N VAL A 102 8.50 29.51 -0.34
CA VAL A 102 8.83 30.91 -0.65
C VAL A 102 7.59 31.79 -0.60
N ASP A 103 6.50 31.39 -1.27
CA ASP A 103 5.24 32.11 -1.27
C ASP A 103 4.63 32.23 0.15
N LEU A 104 4.71 31.17 0.95
CA LEU A 104 4.25 31.21 2.34
C LEU A 104 5.09 32.18 3.19
N THR A 105 6.42 32.13 3.08
CA THR A 105 7.33 33.02 3.78
C THR A 105 7.07 34.48 3.41
N GLU A 106 6.94 34.78 2.12
CA GLU A 106 6.59 36.12 1.64
C GLU A 106 5.23 36.58 2.16
N LEU A 107 4.20 35.72 2.14
CA LEU A 107 2.88 36.07 2.66
C LEU A 107 2.91 36.38 4.16
N LEU A 108 3.65 35.61 4.94
CA LEU A 108 3.82 35.85 6.37
C LEU A 108 4.61 37.14 6.62
N PHE A 109 5.61 37.45 5.80
CA PHE A 109 6.32 38.71 5.85
C PHE A 109 5.39 39.91 5.53
N GLN A 110 4.52 39.80 4.52
CA GLN A 110 3.52 40.82 4.24
C GLN A 110 2.50 40.97 5.38
N SER A 111 2.13 39.87 6.05
CA SER A 111 1.30 39.93 7.26
C SER A 111 2.00 40.64 8.41
N PHE A 112 3.30 40.36 8.62
CA PHE A 112 4.12 41.06 9.62
C PHE A 112 4.17 42.57 9.36
N GLN A 113 4.44 42.98 8.13
CA GLN A 113 4.52 44.40 7.75
C GLN A 113 3.18 45.12 7.98
N ALA A 114 2.06 44.49 7.60
CA ALA A 114 0.75 45.10 7.70
C ALA A 114 0.14 45.03 9.11
N ARG A 115 0.45 43.97 9.87
CA ARG A 115 -0.22 43.61 11.12
C ARG A 115 0.76 42.90 12.09
N PRO A 116 1.79 43.60 12.61
CA PRO A 116 2.85 43.00 13.41
C PRO A 116 2.34 42.36 14.72
N ASP A 117 1.17 42.77 15.23
CA ASP A 117 0.58 42.21 16.45
C ASP A 117 -0.41 41.07 16.20
N ALA A 118 -0.76 40.79 14.93
CA ALA A 118 -1.77 39.80 14.61
C ALA A 118 -1.25 38.36 14.80
N VAL A 119 -2.00 37.58 15.58
CA VAL A 119 -1.80 36.14 15.73
C VAL A 119 -2.32 35.42 14.49
N VAL A 120 -1.48 34.55 13.90
CA VAL A 120 -1.79 33.80 12.69
C VAL A 120 -1.54 32.30 12.92
N SER A 121 -2.54 31.49 12.64
CA SER A 121 -2.45 30.02 12.66
C SER A 121 -2.18 29.49 11.25
N VAL A 122 -1.05 28.82 11.07
CA VAL A 122 -0.72 28.08 9.85
C VAL A 122 -1.16 26.63 10.05
N VAL A 123 -2.06 26.15 9.19
CA VAL A 123 -2.64 24.79 9.28
C VAL A 123 -2.31 24.04 8.00
N ASN A 124 -1.54 22.95 8.11
CA ASN A 124 -1.22 22.09 6.98
C ASN A 124 -2.20 20.90 6.88
N THR A 125 -2.42 20.38 5.68
CA THR A 125 -3.25 19.17 5.47
C THR A 125 -2.57 18.10 4.61
N ASP A 126 -1.24 18.21 4.43
CA ASP A 126 -0.46 17.17 3.76
C ASP A 126 -0.13 16.06 4.76
N ASN A 127 -0.02 14.83 4.27
CA ASN A 127 0.15 13.64 5.09
C ASN A 127 1.62 13.43 5.48
N LEU A 128 2.19 14.44 6.16
CA LEU A 128 3.57 14.47 6.64
C LEU A 128 3.58 14.59 8.18
N PRO A 129 4.28 13.71 8.91
CA PRO A 129 4.44 13.85 10.36
C PRO A 129 5.13 15.18 10.72
N LYS A 130 4.71 15.81 11.83
CA LYS A 130 5.28 17.09 12.29
C LYS A 130 5.31 18.16 11.18
N ASN A 131 4.23 18.23 10.39
CA ASN A 131 4.13 19.12 9.25
C ASN A 131 4.24 20.60 9.64
N GLY A 132 3.62 21.01 10.76
CA GLY A 132 3.72 22.35 11.32
C GLY A 132 5.17 22.73 11.66
N ASP A 133 5.85 21.88 12.42
CA ASP A 133 7.26 22.09 12.80
C ASP A 133 8.18 22.17 11.58
N THR A 134 7.97 21.26 10.62
CA THR A 134 8.73 21.21 9.37
C THR A 134 8.56 22.50 8.58
N ILE A 135 7.32 22.98 8.42
CA ILE A 135 7.03 24.22 7.71
C ILE A 135 7.63 25.42 8.44
N LYS A 136 7.51 25.50 9.77
CA LYS A 136 8.13 26.59 10.56
C LYS A 136 9.62 26.66 10.32
N LYS A 137 10.31 25.52 10.40
CA LYS A 137 11.75 25.41 10.12
C LYS A 137 12.08 25.91 8.71
N LEU A 138 11.32 25.46 7.71
CA LEU A 138 11.56 25.86 6.32
C LEU A 138 11.32 27.36 6.11
N VAL A 139 10.27 27.94 6.70
CA VAL A 139 9.99 29.38 6.62
C VAL A 139 11.17 30.20 7.17
N LEU A 140 11.68 29.85 8.36
CA LEU A 140 12.81 30.55 8.99
C LEU A 140 14.14 30.38 8.25
N GLN A 141 14.26 29.38 7.37
CA GLN A 141 15.46 29.10 6.58
C GLN A 141 15.35 29.56 5.12
N THR A 142 14.17 30.03 4.70
CA THR A 142 13.90 30.37 3.32
C THR A 142 14.42 31.75 2.99
N GLN A 143 15.07 31.86 1.83
CA GLN A 143 15.42 33.14 1.23
C GLN A 143 14.44 33.45 0.10
N TRP A 144 14.11 34.73 -0.07
CA TRP A 144 13.21 35.19 -1.13
C TRP A 144 13.66 36.53 -1.73
N GLU A 145 13.10 36.85 -2.89
CA GLU A 145 13.43 38.08 -3.60
C GLU A 145 12.92 39.32 -2.85
N GLY A 146 13.80 40.31 -2.63
CA GLY A 146 13.44 41.54 -1.94
C GLY A 146 13.33 41.40 -0.41
N GLN A 147 13.84 40.31 0.18
CA GLN A 147 13.95 40.20 1.64
C GLN A 147 14.81 41.33 2.24
N PRO A 148 14.46 41.88 3.42
CA PRO A 148 15.27 42.92 4.05
C PRO A 148 16.60 42.36 4.57
N GLY A 149 17.59 43.24 4.75
CA GLY A 149 18.92 42.86 5.27
C GLY A 149 18.92 42.38 6.72
N ASP A 150 17.97 42.86 7.54
CA ASP A 150 17.74 42.40 8.91
C ASP A 150 16.39 41.68 9.02
N LEU A 151 16.44 40.39 9.32
CA LEU A 151 15.27 39.52 9.48
C LEU A 151 14.89 39.29 10.95
N ALA A 152 15.67 39.80 11.93
CA ALA A 152 15.41 39.53 13.34
C ALA A 152 13.99 39.94 13.81
N PRO A 153 13.42 41.09 13.39
CA PRO A 153 12.05 41.45 13.73
C PRO A 153 11.01 40.47 13.14
N PHE A 154 11.21 40.04 11.90
CA PHE A 154 10.33 39.07 11.25
C PHE A 154 10.42 37.69 11.90
N HIS A 155 11.62 37.22 12.21
CA HIS A 155 11.80 35.95 12.93
C HIS A 155 11.13 35.99 14.31
N THR A 156 11.26 37.10 15.04
CA THR A 156 10.56 37.31 16.32
C THR A 156 9.04 37.23 16.15
N TYR A 157 8.50 37.83 15.09
CA TYR A 157 7.07 37.71 14.75
C TYR A 157 6.66 36.26 14.47
N VAL A 158 7.42 35.54 13.63
CA VAL A 158 7.16 34.13 13.31
C VAL A 158 7.24 33.25 14.55
N GLU A 159 8.15 33.52 15.48
CA GLU A 159 8.31 32.73 16.70
C GLU A 159 7.21 32.98 17.73
N THR A 160 6.68 34.22 17.82
CA THR A 160 5.80 34.65 18.93
C THR A 160 4.35 34.86 18.53
N LYS A 161 4.05 35.08 17.24
CA LYS A 161 2.71 35.40 16.73
C LYS A 161 2.20 34.42 15.68
N VAL A 162 3.08 33.61 15.07
CA VAL A 162 2.68 32.61 14.08
C VAL A 162 2.72 31.22 14.69
N HIS A 163 1.56 30.57 14.76
CA HIS A 163 1.40 29.23 15.30
C HIS A 163 1.30 28.23 14.16
N PHE A 164 2.34 27.42 13.98
CA PHE A 164 2.35 26.35 13.00
C PHE A 164 1.82 25.09 13.66
N HIS A 165 0.58 24.75 13.36
CA HIS A 165 -0.07 23.61 13.98
C HIS A 165 0.34 22.31 13.27
N ASN A 166 0.78 21.32 14.04
CA ASN A 166 0.88 19.96 13.56
C ASN A 166 -0.52 19.36 13.39
N THR A 167 -0.72 18.58 12.34
CA THR A 167 -2.04 18.01 12.04
C THR A 167 -1.99 16.56 11.57
N MET A 168 -3.08 15.84 11.83
CA MET A 168 -3.40 14.57 11.20
C MET A 168 -4.67 14.77 10.37
N VAL A 169 -4.64 14.33 9.10
CA VAL A 169 -5.80 14.42 8.20
C VAL A 169 -6.12 13.06 7.63
N ASP A 170 -7.39 12.65 7.65
CA ASP A 170 -7.84 11.38 7.11
C ASP A 170 -9.23 11.47 6.47
N ARG A 171 -9.25 11.49 5.13
CA ARG A 171 -10.47 11.34 4.33
C ARG A 171 -10.11 10.81 2.95
N LEU A 172 -10.60 9.62 2.63
CA LEU A 172 -10.40 9.01 1.31
C LEU A 172 -10.98 9.96 0.26
N THR A 173 -10.12 10.36 -0.67
CA THR A 173 -10.44 11.39 -1.66
C THR A 173 -9.93 10.97 -3.03
N SER A 174 -10.82 11.01 -4.01
CA SER A 174 -10.57 10.89 -5.44
C SER A 174 -11.20 12.10 -6.14
N HIS A 175 -11.67 11.94 -7.37
CA HIS A 175 -12.32 12.99 -8.15
C HIS A 175 -13.51 12.46 -8.94
N ARG A 176 -14.41 13.36 -9.32
CA ARG A 176 -15.56 13.05 -10.17
C ARG A 176 -15.10 12.47 -11.50
N ALA A 177 -15.79 11.45 -11.98
CA ALA A 177 -15.52 10.86 -13.29
C ALA A 177 -15.64 11.94 -14.38
N GLY A 178 -14.57 12.11 -15.17
CA GLY A 178 -14.51 13.11 -16.23
C GLY A 178 -14.18 14.54 -15.79
N ASP A 179 -14.12 14.82 -14.48
CA ASP A 179 -13.76 16.14 -13.95
C ASP A 179 -12.85 16.04 -12.72
N THR A 180 -11.55 16.23 -12.95
CA THR A 180 -10.54 16.18 -11.89
C THR A 180 -10.58 17.38 -10.93
N LEU A 181 -11.34 18.43 -11.26
CA LEU A 181 -11.47 19.60 -10.42
C LEU A 181 -12.47 19.41 -9.29
N VAL A 182 -13.43 18.48 -9.40
CA VAL A 182 -14.39 18.19 -8.34
C VAL A 182 -13.87 17.03 -7.48
N PRO A 183 -13.50 17.25 -6.21
CA PRO A 183 -13.15 16.16 -5.30
C PRO A 183 -14.35 15.23 -5.10
N LEU A 184 -14.10 13.92 -5.13
CA LEU A 184 -15.05 12.89 -4.75
C LEU A 184 -14.54 12.21 -3.48
N THR A 185 -15.37 12.11 -2.45
CA THR A 185 -14.97 11.66 -1.12
C THR A 185 -15.94 10.67 -0.51
N GLU A 186 -15.44 9.90 0.45
CA GLU A 186 -16.29 9.20 1.41
C GLU A 186 -17.00 10.18 2.38
N PRO A 187 -18.04 9.73 3.11
CA PRO A 187 -18.60 10.49 4.23
C PRO A 187 -17.53 10.82 5.28
N TRP A 188 -17.73 11.88 6.06
CA TRP A 188 -16.76 12.32 7.08
C TRP A 188 -16.42 11.21 8.08
N PRO A 189 -15.14 10.77 8.16
CA PRO A 189 -14.68 9.84 9.21
C PRO A 189 -14.74 10.48 10.61
N SER A 190 -14.70 9.65 11.65
CA SER A 190 -14.78 10.11 13.05
C SER A 190 -13.63 11.06 13.42
N LYS A 191 -12.44 10.82 12.85
CA LYS A 191 -11.25 11.67 12.95
C LYS A 191 -10.80 12.07 11.54
N THR A 192 -11.37 13.15 11.02
CA THR A 192 -11.03 13.70 9.70
C THR A 192 -9.89 14.72 9.74
N LEU A 193 -9.92 15.64 10.70
CA LEU A 193 -8.92 16.68 10.89
C LEU A 193 -8.62 16.82 12.37
N VAL A 194 -7.44 16.40 12.78
CA VAL A 194 -6.92 16.59 14.13
C VAL A 194 -5.86 17.68 14.08
N ILE A 195 -5.99 18.67 14.95
CA ILE A 195 -5.07 19.82 15.04
C ILE A 195 -4.50 19.89 16.44
N GLU A 196 -3.17 19.91 16.55
CA GLU A 196 -2.50 20.19 17.81
C GLU A 196 -2.44 21.71 18.06
N ASP A 197 -2.99 22.14 19.20
CA ASP A 197 -3.01 23.53 19.64
C ASP A 197 -2.57 23.64 21.10
N LEU A 198 -1.27 23.43 21.33
CA LEU A 198 -0.67 23.53 22.66
C LEU A 198 -0.70 24.94 23.26
N HIS A 199 -0.94 25.96 22.43
CA HIS A 199 -0.97 27.36 22.84
C HIS A 199 -2.40 27.89 23.08
N GLY A 200 -3.43 27.10 22.77
CA GLY A 200 -4.83 27.48 22.95
C GLY A 200 -5.24 28.70 22.13
N VAL A 201 -4.66 28.89 20.94
CA VAL A 201 -4.94 30.05 20.07
C VAL A 201 -6.14 29.82 19.14
N LEU A 202 -6.59 28.58 19.00
CA LEU A 202 -7.76 28.20 18.22
C LEU A 202 -9.03 28.27 19.06
N ASP A 203 -10.16 28.54 18.40
CA ASP A 203 -11.49 28.40 19.03
C ASP A 203 -11.88 26.92 19.09
N ALA A 204 -11.32 26.21 20.06
CA ALA A 204 -11.55 24.78 20.23
C ALA A 204 -13.03 24.45 20.49
N LYS A 205 -13.80 25.38 21.08
CA LYS A 205 -15.24 25.18 21.33
C LYS A 205 -16.02 25.14 20.04
N VAL A 206 -15.71 26.03 19.08
CA VAL A 206 -16.36 26.01 17.77
C VAL A 206 -15.84 24.82 16.95
N LEU A 207 -14.53 24.66 16.83
CA LEU A 207 -13.94 23.66 15.93
C LEU A 207 -14.29 22.23 16.34
N SER A 208 -14.28 21.90 17.63
CA SER A 208 -14.56 20.54 18.10
C SER A 208 -16.05 20.14 18.02
N THR A 209 -16.96 21.06 17.68
CA THR A 209 -18.36 20.73 17.40
C THR A 209 -18.58 20.29 15.96
N LEU A 210 -17.59 20.51 15.09
CA LEU A 210 -17.67 20.13 13.69
C LEU A 210 -17.39 18.63 13.52
N PRO A 211 -18.16 17.92 12.68
CA PRO A 211 -17.96 16.50 12.44
C PRO A 211 -16.53 16.18 12.02
N GLY A 212 -15.90 15.21 12.69
CA GLY A 212 -14.55 14.75 12.34
C GLY A 212 -13.41 15.68 12.76
N VAL A 213 -13.67 16.81 13.42
CA VAL A 213 -12.64 17.79 13.80
C VAL A 213 -12.29 17.66 15.28
N HIS A 214 -11.00 17.49 15.58
CA HIS A 214 -10.51 17.32 16.96
C HIS A 214 -9.37 18.29 17.24
N ILE A 215 -9.43 18.98 18.38
CA ILE A 215 -8.33 19.84 18.84
C ILE A 215 -7.62 19.16 20.00
N ARG A 216 -6.31 18.92 19.84
CA ARG A 216 -5.44 18.36 20.88
C ARG A 216 -4.69 19.48 21.57
N THR A 217 -5.00 19.71 22.84
CA THR A 217 -4.37 20.77 23.65
C THR A 217 -3.29 20.23 24.57
N THR A 218 -3.01 18.92 24.51
CA THR A 218 -1.99 18.25 25.33
C THR A 218 -0.99 17.55 24.42
N ALA A 219 0.30 17.82 24.66
CA ALA A 219 1.39 17.22 23.91
C ALA A 219 1.35 15.68 24.00
N GLY A 220 1.62 14.97 22.91
CA GLY A 220 1.56 13.51 22.83
C GLY A 220 0.23 12.97 22.31
N GLN A 221 -0.87 13.73 22.40
CA GLN A 221 -2.18 13.24 21.92
C GLN A 221 -2.24 13.14 20.39
N LEU A 222 -1.66 14.10 19.67
CA LEU A 222 -1.63 14.04 18.20
C LEU A 222 -0.77 12.87 17.71
N GLU A 223 0.31 12.54 18.42
CA GLU A 223 1.15 11.38 18.13
C GLU A 223 0.37 10.07 18.24
N GLN A 224 -0.53 9.93 19.23
CA GLN A 224 -1.42 8.78 19.34
C GLN A 224 -2.39 8.69 18.16
N ASP A 225 -2.97 9.81 17.72
CA ASP A 225 -3.84 9.86 16.54
C ASP A 225 -3.08 9.48 15.26
N HIS A 226 -1.84 9.95 15.09
CA HIS A 226 -0.98 9.55 13.99
C HIS A 226 -0.62 8.07 14.04
N LEU A 227 -0.33 7.53 15.23
CA LEU A 227 0.03 6.13 15.43
C LEU A 227 -1.10 5.19 15.02
N LEU A 228 -2.33 5.50 15.44
CA LEU A 228 -3.55 4.80 15.06
C LEU A 228 -3.76 4.82 13.55
N LYS A 229 -3.77 6.00 12.93
CA LYS A 229 -3.93 6.13 11.48
C LYS A 229 -2.83 5.37 10.71
N LEU A 230 -1.59 5.48 11.16
CA LEU A 230 -0.45 4.90 10.46
C LEU A 230 -0.43 3.37 10.56
N SER A 231 -0.72 2.82 11.75
CA SER A 231 -0.63 1.38 12.02
C SER A 231 -1.91 0.62 11.67
N ILE A 232 -3.06 1.28 11.62
CA ILE A 232 -4.33 0.67 11.22
C ILE A 232 -4.64 1.06 9.78
N ALA A 233 -5.14 2.28 9.57
CA ALA A 233 -5.65 2.70 8.28
C ALA A 233 -4.60 2.53 7.17
N ASN A 234 -3.42 3.10 7.34
CA ASN A 234 -2.38 3.02 6.32
C ASN A 234 -1.78 1.62 6.18
N ALA A 235 -1.56 0.87 7.27
CA ALA A 235 -0.91 -0.44 7.23
C ALA A 235 -1.82 -1.54 6.64
N VAL A 236 -3.06 -1.63 7.11
CA VAL A 236 -4.09 -2.56 6.60
C VAL A 236 -4.32 -2.30 5.11
N HIS A 237 -4.43 -1.03 4.72
CA HIS A 237 -4.58 -0.65 3.31
C HIS A 237 -3.34 -1.06 2.48
N THR A 238 -2.14 -0.89 3.04
CA THR A 238 -0.89 -1.32 2.39
C THR A 238 -0.83 -2.83 2.20
N ALA A 239 -1.22 -3.63 3.21
CA ALA A 239 -1.25 -5.09 3.09
C ALA A 239 -2.25 -5.58 2.01
N MET A 240 -3.34 -4.85 1.82
CA MET A 240 -4.42 -5.20 0.88
C MET A 240 -4.14 -4.80 -0.57
N VAL A 241 -3.67 -3.57 -0.83
CA VAL A 241 -3.68 -3.00 -2.20
C VAL A 241 -2.80 -3.74 -3.20
N TYR A 242 -1.66 -4.28 -2.76
CA TYR A 242 -0.77 -5.00 -3.65
C TYR A 242 -1.35 -6.35 -4.04
N LEU A 243 -2.05 -7.03 -3.11
CA LEU A 243 -2.76 -8.26 -3.42
C LEU A 243 -3.91 -7.99 -4.40
N LEU A 244 -4.70 -6.94 -4.17
CA LEU A 244 -5.74 -6.52 -5.11
C LEU A 244 -5.18 -6.14 -6.49
N ALA A 245 -4.05 -5.42 -6.53
CA ALA A 245 -3.40 -5.07 -7.79
C ALA A 245 -2.93 -6.31 -8.57
N LEU A 246 -2.30 -7.28 -7.89
CA LEU A 246 -1.85 -8.54 -8.50
C LEU A 246 -3.03 -9.41 -8.98
N THR A 247 -4.16 -9.38 -8.29
CA THR A 247 -5.41 -10.07 -8.68
C THR A 247 -6.20 -9.32 -9.76
N ARG A 248 -5.60 -8.32 -10.41
CA ARG A 248 -6.20 -7.50 -11.48
C ARG A 248 -7.40 -6.65 -11.05
N VAL A 249 -7.52 -6.37 -9.76
CA VAL A 249 -8.55 -5.48 -9.23
C VAL A 249 -8.06 -4.04 -9.30
N LYS A 250 -8.82 -3.18 -9.97
CA LYS A 250 -8.43 -1.77 -10.14
C LYS A 250 -8.64 -0.95 -8.86
N THR A 251 -9.78 -1.14 -8.20
CA THR A 251 -10.25 -0.25 -7.13
C THR A 251 -10.53 -1.02 -5.85
N THR A 252 -10.18 -0.43 -4.72
CA THR A 252 -10.37 -1.05 -3.39
C THR A 252 -11.81 -1.42 -3.04
N CYS A 253 -12.83 -0.75 -3.60
CA CYS A 253 -14.23 -1.08 -3.34
C CYS A 253 -14.65 -2.48 -3.81
N ASP A 254 -13.87 -3.10 -4.69
CA ASP A 254 -14.08 -4.47 -5.14
C ASP A 254 -13.56 -5.53 -4.15
N VAL A 255 -12.96 -5.14 -3.02
CA VAL A 255 -12.44 -6.06 -2.00
C VAL A 255 -13.51 -7.02 -1.48
N LEU A 256 -14.78 -6.61 -1.44
CA LEU A 256 -15.90 -7.44 -1.00
C LEU A 256 -16.14 -8.70 -1.85
N LYS A 257 -15.52 -8.78 -3.02
CA LYS A 257 -15.52 -10.00 -3.86
C LYS A 257 -14.57 -11.08 -3.34
N PHE A 258 -13.73 -10.77 -2.36
CA PHE A 258 -12.62 -11.59 -1.89
C PHE A 258 -12.68 -11.76 -0.36
N PRO A 259 -13.56 -12.63 0.17
CA PRO A 259 -13.72 -12.84 1.61
C PRO A 259 -12.42 -13.30 2.31
N GLU A 260 -11.55 -14.02 1.61
CA GLU A 260 -10.21 -14.41 2.05
C GLU A 260 -9.32 -13.21 2.38
N ILE A 261 -9.46 -12.10 1.64
CA ILE A 261 -8.72 -10.85 1.95
C ILE A 261 -9.24 -10.27 3.26
N ARG A 262 -10.55 -10.28 3.51
CA ARG A 262 -11.10 -9.81 4.78
C ARG A 262 -10.56 -10.63 5.96
N GLN A 263 -10.61 -11.95 5.87
CA GLN A 263 -10.09 -12.85 6.89
C GLN A 263 -8.59 -12.62 7.14
N PHE A 264 -7.81 -12.44 6.08
CA PHE A 264 -6.39 -12.10 6.16
C PHE A 264 -6.14 -10.81 6.94
N LEU A 265 -6.88 -9.74 6.65
CA LEU A 265 -6.71 -8.46 7.32
C LEU A 265 -7.11 -8.53 8.80
N ASP A 266 -8.17 -9.29 9.14
CA ASP A 266 -8.59 -9.49 10.53
C ASP A 266 -7.48 -10.23 11.32
N LEU A 267 -6.88 -11.26 10.72
CA LEU A 267 -5.81 -12.04 11.35
C LEU A 267 -4.48 -11.29 11.45
N LEU A 268 -4.11 -10.52 10.42
CA LEU A 268 -2.97 -9.60 10.46
C LEU A 268 -3.13 -8.55 11.57
N TYR A 269 -4.35 -8.02 11.70
CA TYR A 269 -4.65 -7.06 12.76
C TYR A 269 -4.52 -7.69 14.14
N ALA A 270 -5.17 -8.83 14.37
CA ALA A 270 -5.18 -9.50 15.66
C ALA A 270 -3.79 -10.00 16.10
N LYS A 271 -2.98 -10.52 15.17
CA LYS A 271 -1.69 -11.17 15.49
C LYS A 271 -0.50 -10.22 15.53
N ASP A 272 -0.50 -9.13 14.76
CA ASP A 272 0.64 -8.23 14.66
C ASP A 272 0.30 -6.78 15.02
N ILE A 273 -0.74 -6.21 14.43
CA ILE A 273 -1.02 -4.76 14.53
C ILE A 273 -1.53 -4.38 15.92
N ALA A 274 -2.54 -5.08 16.44
CA ALA A 274 -3.14 -4.76 17.73
C ALA A 274 -2.14 -4.89 18.89
N PRO A 275 -1.37 -5.99 19.03
CA PRO A 275 -0.33 -6.11 20.05
C PRO A 275 0.70 -4.97 19.99
N SER A 276 1.06 -4.54 18.78
CA SER A 276 2.02 -3.45 18.58
C SER A 276 1.48 -2.10 19.04
N LEU A 277 0.18 -1.86 18.87
CA LEU A 277 -0.47 -0.65 19.37
C LEU A 277 -0.53 -0.65 20.90
N VAL A 278 -0.87 -1.79 21.50
CA VAL A 278 -0.87 -1.97 22.97
C VAL A 278 0.53 -1.72 23.55
N ALA A 279 1.56 -2.32 22.96
CA ALA A 279 2.96 -2.10 23.34
C ALA A 279 3.39 -0.62 23.23
N ARG A 280 2.72 0.16 22.39
CA ARG A 280 2.97 1.60 22.18
C ARG A 280 1.98 2.51 22.92
N GLY A 281 1.23 1.96 23.88
CA GLY A 281 0.40 2.73 24.81
C GLY A 281 -1.01 3.07 24.32
N ILE A 282 -1.48 2.45 23.24
CA ILE A 282 -2.87 2.55 22.79
C ILE A 282 -3.69 1.43 23.44
N SER A 283 -4.88 1.74 23.94
CA SER A 283 -5.75 0.71 24.52
C SER A 283 -6.26 -0.28 23.47
N GLU A 284 -6.52 -1.53 23.86
CA GLU A 284 -7.13 -2.54 22.98
C GLU A 284 -8.48 -2.07 22.42
N GLU A 285 -9.29 -1.41 23.24
CA GLU A 285 -10.59 -0.86 22.85
C GLU A 285 -10.47 0.22 21.76
N GLU A 286 -9.54 1.17 21.94
CA GLU A 286 -9.33 2.24 20.94
C GLU A 286 -8.74 1.68 19.64
N ALA A 287 -7.83 0.71 19.73
CA ALA A 287 -7.29 0.02 18.56
C ALA A 287 -8.41 -0.72 17.80
N GLN A 288 -9.26 -1.48 18.50
CA GLN A 288 -10.35 -2.24 17.89
C GLN A 288 -11.39 -1.31 17.25
N HIS A 289 -11.79 -0.26 17.97
CA HIS A 289 -12.73 0.72 17.44
C HIS A 289 -12.22 1.38 16.15
N THR A 290 -10.93 1.76 16.13
CA THR A 290 -10.30 2.35 14.94
C THR A 290 -10.22 1.34 13.80
N TYR A 291 -9.95 0.07 14.09
CA TYR A 291 -9.94 -1.00 13.08
C TYR A 291 -11.33 -1.23 12.49
N ASP A 292 -12.37 -1.31 13.31
CA ASP A 292 -13.74 -1.53 12.87
C ASP A 292 -14.25 -0.38 11.99
N GLU A 293 -13.98 0.87 12.37
CA GLU A 293 -14.29 2.04 11.54
C GLU A 293 -13.55 1.97 10.20
N TRP A 294 -12.25 1.65 10.24
CA TRP A 294 -11.43 1.56 9.03
C TRP A 294 -11.95 0.47 8.09
N MET A 295 -12.30 -0.71 8.61
CA MET A 295 -12.86 -1.79 7.80
C MET A 295 -14.22 -1.40 7.20
N GLY A 296 -15.05 -0.67 7.93
CA GLY A 296 -16.29 -0.12 7.39
C GLY A 296 -16.08 0.85 6.20
N ARG A 297 -14.92 1.52 6.13
CA ARG A 297 -14.51 2.39 5.00
C ARG A 297 -13.93 1.58 3.84
N VAL A 298 -13.10 0.57 4.14
CA VAL A 298 -12.56 -0.38 3.13
C VAL A 298 -13.68 -1.11 2.41
N GLU A 299 -14.75 -1.47 3.12
CA GLU A 299 -15.91 -2.20 2.61
C GLU A 299 -16.96 -1.30 1.93
N HIS A 300 -16.62 -0.05 1.62
CA HIS A 300 -17.54 0.86 0.94
C HIS A 300 -17.79 0.42 -0.51
N LYS A 301 -18.93 -0.24 -0.76
CA LYS A 301 -19.33 -0.84 -2.05
C LYS A 301 -19.18 0.07 -3.27
N HIS A 302 -19.39 1.37 -3.09
CA HIS A 302 -19.44 2.32 -4.20
C HIS A 302 -18.22 3.24 -4.30
N PHE A 303 -17.28 3.17 -3.34
CA PHE A 303 -16.17 4.11 -3.26
C PHE A 303 -14.89 3.42 -2.85
N GLY A 304 -13.87 3.57 -3.67
CA GLY A 304 -12.55 3.05 -3.40
C GLY A 304 -11.51 3.86 -4.14
N LEU A 305 -10.28 3.73 -3.67
CA LEU A 305 -9.10 4.26 -4.35
C LEU A 305 -8.53 3.24 -5.34
N ASP A 306 -7.84 3.76 -6.35
CA ASP A 306 -7.13 2.97 -7.36
C ASP A 306 -5.89 2.28 -6.75
N ASN A 307 -5.82 0.96 -6.87
CA ASN A 307 -4.80 0.12 -6.23
C ASN A 307 -3.39 0.39 -6.76
N PHE A 308 -3.23 0.70 -8.05
CA PHE A 308 -1.92 1.00 -8.64
C PHE A 308 -1.45 2.41 -8.27
N TRP A 309 -2.38 3.35 -8.16
CA TRP A 309 -2.08 4.69 -7.65
C TRP A 309 -1.69 4.66 -6.17
N VAL A 310 -2.45 3.94 -5.34
CA VAL A 310 -2.16 3.80 -3.91
C VAL A 310 -0.92 2.94 -3.66
N GLY A 311 -0.59 1.99 -4.53
CA GLY A 311 0.58 1.11 -4.43
C GLY A 311 1.93 1.78 -4.72
N GLN A 312 1.98 3.06 -5.10
CA GLN A 312 3.25 3.76 -5.36
C GLN A 312 4.11 3.93 -4.09
N ASN A 313 5.43 4.02 -4.23
CA ASN A 313 6.40 4.15 -3.11
C ASN A 313 6.33 2.98 -2.11
N ALA A 314 6.26 1.75 -2.62
CA ALA A 314 5.90 0.59 -1.83
C ALA A 314 6.84 0.30 -0.65
N MET A 315 8.17 0.27 -0.86
CA MET A 315 9.11 -0.02 0.24
C MET A 315 9.15 1.08 1.31
N LEU A 316 8.98 2.35 0.93
CA LEU A 316 8.85 3.43 1.90
C LEU A 316 7.61 3.24 2.79
N LYS A 317 6.46 2.93 2.15
CA LYS A 317 5.21 2.64 2.86
C LYS A 317 5.31 1.40 3.72
N TYR A 318 5.95 0.34 3.23
CA TYR A 318 6.20 -0.88 3.99
C TYR A 318 6.94 -0.57 5.29
N GLY A 319 8.06 0.14 5.20
CA GLY A 319 8.89 0.48 6.37
C GLY A 319 8.11 1.22 7.45
N VAL A 320 7.40 2.30 7.08
CA VAL A 320 6.74 3.18 8.06
C VAL A 320 5.34 2.72 8.48
N ARG A 321 4.78 1.67 7.88
CA ARG A 321 3.40 1.21 8.16
C ARG A 321 3.34 -0.22 8.67
N LEU A 322 4.02 -1.15 7.99
CA LEU A 322 3.99 -2.58 8.33
C LEU A 322 5.20 -2.96 9.17
N PHE A 323 6.41 -2.62 8.73
CA PHE A 323 7.62 -3.00 9.47
C PHE A 323 7.72 -2.30 10.83
N SER A 324 7.24 -1.06 10.96
CA SER A 324 7.15 -0.37 12.25
C SER A 324 6.34 -1.15 13.30
N THR A 325 5.38 -1.97 12.87
CA THR A 325 4.59 -2.85 13.75
C THR A 325 5.46 -4.00 14.26
N VAL A 326 6.21 -4.64 13.37
CA VAL A 326 7.17 -5.71 13.67
C VAL A 326 8.26 -5.20 14.61
N GLU A 327 8.87 -4.05 14.30
CA GLU A 327 9.93 -3.43 15.10
C GLU A 327 9.45 -3.15 16.53
N ALA A 328 8.24 -2.58 16.67
CA ALA A 328 7.68 -2.31 17.98
C ALA A 328 7.40 -3.58 18.78
N ASN A 329 6.87 -4.64 18.17
CA ASN A 329 6.62 -5.89 18.87
C ASN A 329 7.92 -6.59 19.29
N VAL A 330 8.89 -6.74 18.39
CA VAL A 330 10.19 -7.37 18.71
C VAL A 330 10.93 -6.60 19.81
N THR A 331 10.79 -5.27 19.84
CA THR A 331 11.41 -4.43 20.88
C THR A 331 10.75 -4.62 22.26
N ASN A 332 9.43 -4.86 22.31
CA ASN A 332 8.67 -4.90 23.56
C ASN A 332 8.34 -6.31 24.05
N ASP A 333 8.45 -7.33 23.20
CA ASP A 333 8.21 -8.74 23.53
C ASP A 333 9.27 -9.63 22.87
N ALA A 334 10.17 -10.20 23.69
CA ALA A 334 11.22 -11.10 23.23
C ALA A 334 10.70 -12.41 22.62
N ASN A 335 9.49 -12.82 22.98
CA ASN A 335 8.85 -14.04 22.47
C ASN A 335 8.06 -13.78 21.19
N TYR A 336 7.81 -12.52 20.83
CA TYR A 336 7.09 -12.19 19.62
C TYR A 336 7.86 -12.70 18.39
N ARG A 337 7.10 -13.32 17.48
CA ARG A 337 7.53 -13.63 16.13
C ARG A 337 6.50 -13.06 15.17
N PRO A 338 6.91 -12.33 14.11
CA PRO A 338 5.97 -11.85 13.11
C PRO A 338 5.13 -12.99 12.56
N SER A 339 3.82 -12.77 12.39
CA SER A 339 2.95 -13.84 11.90
C SER A 339 3.21 -14.15 10.42
N VAL A 340 2.75 -15.33 10.00
CA VAL A 340 2.73 -15.71 8.57
C VAL A 340 1.94 -14.71 7.72
N PHE A 341 0.98 -13.97 8.30
CA PHE A 341 0.22 -12.92 7.60
C PHE A 341 1.06 -11.67 7.36
N MET A 342 1.88 -11.27 8.34
CA MET A 342 2.86 -10.19 8.14
C MET A 342 3.91 -10.61 7.08
N ALA A 343 4.34 -11.87 7.11
CA ALA A 343 5.27 -12.41 6.12
C ALA A 343 4.63 -12.42 4.72
N PHE A 344 3.37 -12.83 4.60
CA PHE A 344 2.62 -12.81 3.36
C PHE A 344 2.44 -11.40 2.81
N ALA A 345 2.00 -10.43 3.64
CA ALA A 345 1.87 -9.03 3.25
C ALA A 345 3.18 -8.49 2.64
N THR A 346 4.30 -8.82 3.28
CA THR A 346 5.65 -8.43 2.84
C THR A 346 6.01 -9.12 1.52
N ALA A 347 5.80 -10.43 1.40
CA ALA A 347 6.10 -11.19 0.19
C ALA A 347 5.28 -10.71 -1.02
N VAL A 348 4.02 -10.34 -0.82
CA VAL A 348 3.14 -9.76 -1.85
C VAL A 348 3.67 -8.41 -2.33
N ILE A 349 4.16 -7.55 -1.43
CA ILE A 349 4.80 -6.27 -1.80
C ILE A 349 6.03 -6.53 -2.67
N LEU A 350 6.88 -7.49 -2.27
CA LEU A 350 8.05 -7.86 -3.06
C LEU A 350 7.64 -8.40 -4.42
N ARG A 351 6.62 -9.27 -4.50
CA ARG A 351 6.08 -9.79 -5.76
C ARG A 351 5.58 -8.68 -6.69
N TYR A 352 4.94 -7.65 -6.13
CA TYR A 352 4.51 -6.48 -6.87
C TYR A 352 5.69 -5.66 -7.41
N LEU A 353 6.81 -5.62 -6.69
CA LEU A 353 8.03 -4.92 -7.09
C LEU A 353 8.98 -5.77 -7.95
N THR A 354 8.61 -7.00 -8.32
CA THR A 354 9.40 -7.87 -9.18
C THR A 354 9.18 -7.50 -10.67
N PRO A 355 10.22 -7.05 -11.40
CA PRO A 355 10.09 -6.78 -12.82
C PRO A 355 9.89 -8.07 -13.63
N THR A 356 9.25 -7.95 -14.80
CA THR A 356 9.14 -9.06 -15.78
C THR A 356 10.08 -8.91 -16.97
N GLN A 357 10.84 -7.82 -17.03
CA GLN A 357 11.81 -7.53 -18.08
C GLN A 357 13.04 -6.82 -17.51
N ALA A 358 14.18 -6.99 -18.18
CA ALA A 358 15.43 -6.35 -17.79
C ALA A 358 15.42 -4.84 -18.05
N ASP A 359 14.74 -4.42 -19.12
CA ASP A 359 14.72 -3.04 -19.56
C ASP A 359 13.74 -2.20 -18.72
N SER A 360 14.26 -1.10 -18.17
CA SER A 360 13.47 -0.03 -17.56
C SER A 360 13.55 1.23 -18.41
N ARG A 361 12.43 1.89 -18.69
CA ARG A 361 12.46 3.24 -19.27
C ARG A 361 12.74 4.27 -18.17
N LYS A 362 13.13 5.48 -18.55
CA LYS A 362 13.24 6.63 -17.64
C LYS A 362 11.93 7.41 -17.60
N GLN A 363 11.47 7.80 -16.42
CA GLN A 363 10.37 8.76 -16.30
C GLN A 363 10.81 10.09 -16.94
N ASP A 364 10.06 10.61 -17.91
CA ASP A 364 10.35 11.87 -18.62
C ASP A 364 11.79 11.97 -19.20
N GLY A 365 12.39 10.83 -19.57
CA GLY A 365 13.73 10.75 -20.19
C GLY A 365 14.93 10.82 -19.24
N ASN A 366 14.85 11.59 -18.15
CA ASN A 366 15.95 11.77 -17.17
C ASN A 366 15.59 11.41 -15.71
N GLY A 367 14.34 11.00 -15.44
CA GLY A 367 13.83 10.70 -14.10
C GLY A 367 14.21 9.31 -13.56
N PRO A 368 13.53 8.84 -12.49
CA PRO A 368 13.74 7.51 -11.94
C PRO A 368 13.41 6.41 -12.97
N ASN A 369 13.96 5.22 -12.74
CA ASN A 369 13.67 4.06 -13.59
C ASN A 369 12.23 3.59 -13.38
N VAL A 370 11.53 3.37 -14.48
CA VAL A 370 10.18 2.80 -14.52
C VAL A 370 10.32 1.33 -14.92
N PHE A 371 9.88 0.45 -14.02
CA PHE A 371 9.89 -0.99 -14.21
C PHE A 371 8.52 -1.49 -14.63
N VAL A 372 8.47 -2.64 -15.29
CA VAL A 372 7.23 -3.31 -15.69
C VAL A 372 7.08 -4.57 -14.84
N GLY A 373 5.98 -4.67 -14.10
CA GLY A 373 5.55 -5.86 -13.38
C GLY A 373 4.42 -6.58 -14.11
N ALA A 374 4.07 -7.77 -13.61
CA ALA A 374 2.93 -8.55 -14.11
C ALA A 374 2.03 -9.03 -12.98
N MET A 375 0.74 -8.78 -13.18
CA MET A 375 -0.38 -9.32 -12.42
C MET A 375 -0.50 -10.83 -12.65
N ASP A 376 -1.29 -11.49 -11.82
CA ASP A 376 -1.55 -12.92 -11.95
C ASP A 376 -2.24 -13.25 -13.28
N SER A 377 -1.99 -14.46 -13.77
CA SER A 377 -2.60 -14.94 -15.01
C SER A 377 -4.08 -15.26 -14.78
N ILE A 378 -4.93 -14.91 -15.74
CA ILE A 378 -6.33 -15.36 -15.74
C ILE A 378 -6.30 -16.84 -16.13
N GLN A 379 -6.77 -17.73 -15.25
CA GLN A 379 -6.80 -19.17 -15.51
C GLN A 379 -7.67 -19.53 -16.73
N ASP A 380 -8.62 -18.66 -17.06
CA ASP A 380 -9.41 -18.74 -18.27
C ASP A 380 -8.54 -18.31 -19.48
N ARG A 381 -7.99 -19.31 -20.20
CA ARG A 381 -7.14 -19.13 -21.39
C ARG A 381 -7.87 -18.52 -22.60
N THR A 382 -9.12 -18.09 -22.43
CA THR A 382 -9.83 -17.32 -23.45
C THR A 382 -9.15 -15.95 -23.52
N PRO A 383 -8.47 -15.59 -24.62
CA PRO A 383 -7.90 -14.27 -24.72
C PRO A 383 -9.06 -13.27 -24.65
N ILE A 384 -9.11 -12.49 -23.57
CA ILE A 384 -10.01 -11.35 -23.48
C ILE A 384 -9.42 -10.28 -24.40
N TYR A 385 -9.55 -10.49 -25.72
CA TYR A 385 -9.50 -9.41 -26.69
C TYR A 385 -10.77 -8.57 -26.48
N SER A 386 -10.82 -7.85 -25.36
CA SER A 386 -11.82 -6.83 -25.20
C SER A 386 -11.48 -5.71 -26.17
N ALA A 387 -12.44 -5.32 -27.01
CA ALA A 387 -12.36 -4.13 -27.85
C ALA A 387 -12.20 -2.82 -27.03
N THR A 388 -12.12 -2.91 -25.71
CA THR A 388 -11.90 -1.82 -24.75
C THR A 388 -10.55 -1.92 -24.02
N GLU A 389 -9.49 -2.40 -24.67
CA GLU A 389 -8.12 -2.37 -24.14
C GLU A 389 -7.75 -0.94 -23.70
N LYS A 390 -7.98 -0.64 -22.41
CA LYS A 390 -7.79 0.69 -21.85
C LYS A 390 -6.60 0.63 -20.92
N THR A 391 -5.44 0.99 -21.47
CA THR A 391 -4.27 1.32 -20.65
C THR A 391 -4.62 2.59 -19.85
N TRP A 392 -4.62 2.47 -18.51
CA TRP A 392 -4.75 3.62 -17.64
C TRP A 392 -3.39 4.30 -17.52
N VAL A 393 -3.38 5.63 -17.64
CA VAL A 393 -2.20 6.47 -17.46
C VAL A 393 -2.41 7.33 -16.22
N TYR A 394 -1.51 7.23 -15.26
CA TYR A 394 -1.54 7.98 -14.01
C TYR A 394 -0.83 9.33 -14.15
N ALA A 395 -1.05 10.24 -13.20
CA ALA A 395 -0.54 11.61 -13.26
C ALA A 395 1.01 11.70 -13.32
N ASN A 396 1.71 10.66 -12.86
CA ASN A 396 3.16 10.54 -12.94
C ASN A 396 3.64 9.82 -14.22
N GLY A 397 2.75 9.56 -15.18
CA GLY A 397 3.05 8.91 -16.45
C GLY A 397 3.22 7.39 -16.36
N LEU A 398 2.97 6.76 -15.21
CA LEU A 398 2.93 5.30 -15.09
C LEU A 398 1.65 4.76 -15.71
N THR A 399 1.70 3.50 -16.14
CA THR A 399 0.57 2.83 -16.77
C THR A 399 0.18 1.51 -16.10
N ALA A 400 -1.08 1.12 -16.24
CA ALA A 400 -1.56 -0.21 -15.90
C ALA A 400 -2.57 -0.69 -16.94
N ASN A 401 -2.59 -1.99 -17.22
CA ASN A 401 -3.53 -2.61 -18.14
C ASN A 401 -3.93 -3.99 -17.58
N ILE A 402 -5.18 -4.07 -17.13
CA ILE A 402 -5.77 -5.28 -16.51
C ILE A 402 -6.00 -6.37 -17.54
N SER A 403 -6.19 -6.03 -18.82
CA SER A 403 -6.39 -7.03 -19.88
C SER A 403 -5.08 -7.77 -20.16
N THR A 404 -3.98 -7.03 -20.34
CA THR A 404 -2.65 -7.64 -20.55
C THR A 404 -2.01 -8.12 -19.25
N GLY A 405 -2.46 -7.62 -18.11
CA GLY A 405 -1.87 -7.90 -16.80
C GLY A 405 -0.56 -7.17 -16.54
N LYS A 406 -0.20 -6.16 -17.34
CA LYS A 406 1.03 -5.39 -17.16
C LYS A 406 0.76 -4.10 -16.39
N TYR A 407 1.71 -3.72 -15.54
CA TYR A 407 1.69 -2.42 -14.87
C TYR A 407 3.11 -1.88 -14.72
N GLU A 408 3.21 -0.56 -14.60
CA GLU A 408 4.45 0.15 -14.37
C GLU A 408 4.54 0.64 -12.93
N PHE A 409 5.75 0.58 -12.37
CA PHE A 409 6.02 1.03 -11.01
C PHE A 409 7.41 1.65 -10.88
N LEU A 410 7.59 2.42 -9.80
CA LEU A 410 8.85 3.03 -9.40
C LEU A 410 9.39 2.33 -8.14
N ASP A 411 10.72 2.28 -8.01
CA ASP A 411 11.42 1.73 -6.84
C ASP A 411 12.42 2.75 -6.25
N GLY A 412 11.91 3.96 -5.97
CA GLY A 412 12.72 5.07 -5.47
C GLY A 412 13.88 5.47 -6.41
N GLU A 413 14.75 6.36 -5.93
CA GLU A 413 15.82 6.94 -6.75
C GLU A 413 16.90 5.93 -7.15
N GLN A 414 17.23 4.99 -6.27
CA GLN A 414 18.32 4.03 -6.48
C GLN A 414 17.89 2.74 -7.19
N SER A 415 16.58 2.46 -7.24
CA SER A 415 16.01 1.27 -7.88
C SER A 415 16.64 -0.06 -7.45
N LYS A 416 17.06 -0.15 -6.19
CA LYS A 416 17.82 -1.29 -5.66
C LYS A 416 16.97 -2.54 -5.52
N THR A 417 15.76 -2.40 -4.99
CA THR A 417 14.81 -3.50 -4.76
C THR A 417 14.47 -4.19 -6.08
N ALA A 418 13.99 -3.43 -7.06
CA ALA A 418 13.51 -3.97 -8.33
C ALA A 418 14.63 -4.70 -9.10
N LYS A 419 15.84 -4.14 -9.10
CA LYS A 419 17.00 -4.77 -9.76
C LYS A 419 17.41 -6.08 -9.09
N LEU A 420 17.42 -6.12 -7.76
CA LEU A 420 17.79 -7.31 -7.00
C LEU A 420 16.72 -8.41 -7.15
N LEU A 421 15.44 -8.04 -7.07
CA LEU A 421 14.33 -8.97 -7.26
C LEU A 421 14.28 -9.51 -8.70
N TRP A 422 14.62 -8.71 -9.71
CA TRP A 422 14.72 -9.15 -11.10
C TRP A 422 15.74 -10.28 -11.30
N GLN A 423 16.96 -10.12 -10.76
CA GLN A 423 18.02 -11.13 -10.85
C GLN A 423 17.56 -12.45 -10.22
N THR A 424 16.93 -12.35 -9.05
CA THR A 424 16.41 -13.51 -8.31
C THR A 424 15.27 -14.18 -9.06
N TYR A 425 14.34 -13.41 -9.60
CA TYR A 425 13.21 -13.90 -10.38
C TYR A 425 13.65 -14.73 -11.58
N GLN A 426 14.68 -14.31 -12.31
CA GLN A 426 15.22 -15.07 -13.44
C GLN A 426 15.63 -16.48 -13.03
N ASN A 427 16.34 -16.62 -11.91
CA ASN A 427 16.81 -17.93 -11.43
C ASN A 427 15.63 -18.83 -11.03
N VAL A 428 14.65 -18.30 -10.29
CA VAL A 428 13.46 -19.07 -9.86
C VAL A 428 12.60 -19.47 -11.07
N PHE A 429 12.33 -18.53 -11.97
CA PHE A 429 11.47 -18.76 -13.11
C PHE A 429 12.09 -19.76 -14.11
N VAL A 430 13.40 -19.66 -14.38
CA VAL A 430 14.12 -20.65 -15.21
C VAL A 430 14.06 -22.03 -14.57
N ALA A 431 14.33 -22.15 -13.27
CA ALA A 431 14.25 -23.43 -12.56
C ALA A 431 12.83 -24.03 -12.57
N SER A 432 11.79 -23.19 -12.48
CA SER A 432 10.39 -23.64 -12.53
C SER A 432 10.01 -24.25 -13.88
N LYS A 433 10.53 -23.72 -15.00
CA LYS A 433 10.30 -24.26 -16.35
C LYS A 433 11.02 -25.57 -16.62
N SER A 434 12.22 -25.75 -16.07
CA SER A 434 12.98 -27.01 -16.19
C SER A 434 12.32 -28.21 -15.48
N SER A 435 11.31 -27.97 -14.64
CA SER A 435 10.54 -29.03 -13.99
C SER A 435 9.34 -29.55 -14.81
N SER A 436 9.01 -28.89 -15.94
CA SER A 436 7.96 -29.35 -16.88
C SER A 436 8.61 -29.96 -18.11
N TYR A 437 8.55 -31.30 -18.21
CA TYR A 437 8.84 -32.20 -19.35
C TYR A 437 9.71 -31.70 -20.53
N ASP A 438 10.78 -32.47 -20.77
CA ASP A 438 11.71 -32.55 -21.90
C ASP A 438 13.00 -31.69 -21.92
N PHE A 439 14.11 -32.40 -22.23
CA PHE A 439 15.50 -32.02 -22.56
C PHE A 439 16.61 -32.40 -21.55
N PRO A 440 17.78 -32.86 -22.06
CA PRO A 440 18.82 -33.50 -21.24
C PRO A 440 19.43 -32.49 -20.26
N LYS A 441 19.79 -32.99 -19.07
CA LYS A 441 20.49 -32.22 -18.03
C LYS A 441 21.64 -31.44 -18.67
N SER A 442 21.45 -30.14 -18.83
CA SER A 442 22.56 -29.21 -19.05
C SER A 442 23.34 -29.14 -17.75
N ASP A 443 24.68 -29.26 -17.81
CA ASP A 443 25.60 -29.05 -16.68
C ASP A 443 25.51 -27.65 -16.03
N ARG A 444 24.55 -26.81 -16.46
CA ARG A 444 24.28 -25.45 -15.96
C ARG A 444 22.92 -25.27 -15.27
N ALA A 445 22.14 -26.33 -15.07
CA ALA A 445 20.89 -26.22 -14.32
C ALA A 445 21.17 -26.15 -12.80
N GLU A 446 20.95 -24.99 -12.18
CA GLU A 446 21.08 -24.80 -10.74
C GLU A 446 20.11 -25.72 -9.96
N SER A 447 20.58 -26.25 -8.83
CA SER A 447 19.79 -27.12 -7.96
C SER A 447 18.68 -26.35 -7.23
N SER A 448 17.60 -27.03 -6.85
CA SER A 448 16.49 -26.40 -6.10
C SER A 448 16.95 -25.72 -4.79
N SER A 449 17.99 -26.25 -4.14
CA SER A 449 18.60 -25.65 -2.94
C SER A 449 19.34 -24.35 -3.23
N GLU A 450 20.01 -24.23 -4.37
CA GLU A 450 20.72 -23.01 -4.78
C GLU A 450 19.74 -21.89 -5.17
N VAL A 451 18.63 -22.27 -5.82
CA VAL A 451 17.55 -21.33 -6.14
C VAL A 451 16.92 -20.78 -4.86
N SER A 452 16.60 -21.65 -3.89
CA SER A 452 16.02 -21.23 -2.61
C SER A 452 17.00 -20.38 -1.78
N SER A 453 18.30 -20.69 -1.78
CA SER A 453 19.30 -19.88 -1.08
C SER A 453 19.48 -18.50 -1.72
N GLY A 454 19.48 -18.43 -3.06
CA GLY A 454 19.50 -17.17 -3.81
C GLY A 454 18.29 -16.27 -3.48
N VAL A 455 17.10 -16.85 -3.38
CA VAL A 455 15.88 -16.13 -2.95
C VAL A 455 16.04 -15.59 -1.53
N GLY A 456 16.51 -16.42 -0.60
CA GLY A 456 16.74 -16.02 0.79
C GLY A 456 17.68 -14.82 0.90
N VAL A 457 18.82 -14.85 0.20
CA VAL A 457 19.80 -13.74 0.20
C VAL A 457 19.21 -12.45 -0.35
N ALA A 458 18.44 -12.53 -1.44
CA ALA A 458 17.82 -11.36 -2.05
C ALA A 458 16.78 -10.72 -1.14
N VAL A 459 15.88 -11.52 -0.56
CA VAL A 459 14.86 -11.03 0.38
C VAL A 459 15.51 -10.42 1.61
N ALA A 460 16.47 -11.10 2.23
CA ALA A 460 17.21 -10.58 3.38
C ALA A 460 17.91 -9.25 3.07
N SER A 461 18.49 -9.12 1.88
CA SER A 461 19.14 -7.88 1.42
C SER A 461 18.14 -6.73 1.21
N VAL A 462 16.95 -7.01 0.65
CA VAL A 462 15.88 -6.01 0.52
C VAL A 462 15.41 -5.56 1.90
N LEU A 463 15.11 -6.50 2.80
CA LEU A 463 14.62 -6.20 4.14
C LEU A 463 15.67 -5.43 4.97
N SER A 464 16.94 -5.76 4.82
CA SER A 464 18.05 -5.04 5.49
C SER A 464 18.21 -3.58 5.03
N SER A 465 17.58 -3.19 3.90
CA SER A 465 17.54 -1.78 3.48
C SER A 465 16.50 -0.95 4.24
N VAL A 466 15.58 -1.62 4.95
CA VAL A 466 14.56 -0.98 5.78
C VAL A 466 15.18 -0.61 7.11
N LYS A 467 15.10 0.67 7.47
CA LYS A 467 15.61 1.17 8.75
C LYS A 467 15.01 0.38 9.91
N GLY A 468 15.87 -0.11 10.81
CA GLY A 468 15.49 -0.90 12.00
C GLY A 468 15.55 -2.41 11.80
N PHE A 469 15.70 -2.91 10.58
CA PHE A 469 15.85 -4.33 10.31
C PHE A 469 17.25 -4.83 10.66
N ASP A 470 17.34 -5.87 11.48
CA ASP A 470 18.61 -6.43 11.98
C ASP A 470 18.66 -7.95 11.88
N LEU A 471 19.40 -8.47 10.90
CA LEU A 471 19.54 -9.92 10.68
C LEU A 471 20.23 -10.66 11.84
N THR A 472 20.84 -9.97 12.80
CA THR A 472 21.42 -10.61 13.99
C THR A 472 20.36 -10.97 15.04
N ASN A 473 19.15 -10.43 14.92
CA ASN A 473 18.01 -10.77 15.76
C ASN A 473 17.27 -12.00 15.19
N ASP A 474 17.12 -13.04 15.99
CA ASP A 474 16.47 -14.30 15.59
C ASP A 474 15.04 -14.12 15.07
N ALA A 475 14.26 -13.17 15.62
CA ALA A 475 12.90 -12.90 15.16
C ALA A 475 12.89 -12.30 13.74
N TYR A 476 13.82 -11.38 13.45
CA TYR A 476 13.97 -10.79 12.12
C TYR A 476 14.56 -11.78 11.10
N ALA A 477 15.52 -12.61 11.52
CA ALA A 477 16.08 -13.66 10.67
C ALA A 477 15.03 -14.70 10.28
N SER A 478 14.25 -15.20 11.25
CA SER A 478 13.13 -16.12 10.99
C SER A 478 12.09 -15.49 10.08
N PHE A 479 11.72 -14.23 10.35
CA PHE A 479 10.76 -13.51 9.51
C PHE A 479 11.26 -13.35 8.06
N ALA A 480 12.53 -13.02 7.83
CA ALA A 480 13.09 -12.96 6.49
C ALA A 480 13.02 -14.30 5.76
N ALA A 481 13.21 -15.42 6.46
CA ALA A 481 13.08 -16.76 5.90
C ALA A 481 11.63 -17.07 5.50
N ASP A 482 10.65 -16.73 6.34
CA ASP A 482 9.22 -16.91 6.04
C ASP A 482 8.78 -16.07 4.83
N VAL A 483 9.24 -14.81 4.77
CA VAL A 483 9.02 -13.93 3.61
C VAL A 483 9.65 -14.53 2.35
N ALA A 484 10.86 -15.06 2.43
CA ALA A 484 11.55 -15.67 1.30
C ALA A 484 10.81 -16.90 0.75
N ALA A 485 10.32 -17.77 1.64
CA ALA A 485 9.54 -18.95 1.25
C ALA A 485 8.23 -18.56 0.54
N LEU A 486 7.50 -17.58 1.08
CA LEU A 486 6.26 -17.09 0.46
C LEU A 486 6.54 -16.35 -0.85
N TYR A 487 7.58 -15.52 -0.91
CA TYR A 487 7.97 -14.81 -2.12
C TYR A 487 8.34 -15.78 -3.24
N GLN A 488 9.10 -16.85 -2.94
CA GLN A 488 9.45 -17.89 -3.91
C GLN A 488 8.21 -18.53 -4.52
N ARG A 489 7.19 -18.85 -3.70
CA ARG A 489 5.90 -19.39 -4.17
C ARG A 489 5.21 -18.41 -5.13
N LEU A 490 5.11 -17.14 -4.73
CA LEU A 490 4.45 -16.07 -5.50
C LEU A 490 5.11 -15.78 -6.86
N VAL A 491 6.43 -15.95 -6.97
CA VAL A 491 7.17 -15.70 -8.23
C VAL A 491 7.38 -16.96 -9.08
N SER A 492 7.07 -18.14 -8.55
CA SER A 492 7.23 -19.41 -9.29
C SER A 492 6.29 -19.54 -10.50
N GLY A 493 5.21 -18.77 -10.54
CA GLY A 493 4.17 -18.85 -11.57
C GLY A 493 3.26 -20.09 -11.46
N LYS A 494 3.40 -20.89 -10.40
CA LYS A 494 2.58 -22.10 -10.16
C LYS A 494 1.22 -21.81 -9.53
N GLN A 495 1.13 -20.75 -8.74
CA GLN A 495 -0.06 -20.30 -8.03
C GLN A 495 -0.17 -18.78 -8.16
N THR A 496 -1.38 -18.28 -8.12
CA THR A 496 -1.69 -16.85 -7.98
C THR A 496 -1.40 -16.38 -6.55
N ALA A 497 -1.35 -15.06 -6.36
CA ALA A 497 -1.23 -14.48 -5.03
C ALA A 497 -2.44 -14.81 -4.14
N LEU A 498 -3.62 -14.94 -4.73
CA LEU A 498 -4.84 -15.29 -4.01
C LEU A 498 -4.83 -16.76 -3.56
N GLU A 499 -4.48 -17.70 -4.45
CA GLU A 499 -4.33 -19.12 -4.07
C GLU A 499 -3.25 -19.30 -3.00
N THR A 500 -2.17 -18.51 -3.07
CA THR A 500 -1.13 -18.51 -2.03
C THR A 500 -1.71 -18.03 -0.69
N LEU A 501 -2.58 -17.02 -0.69
CA LEU A 501 -3.26 -16.56 0.52
C LEU A 501 -4.20 -17.63 1.08
N GLU A 502 -5.01 -18.27 0.24
CA GLU A 502 -5.90 -19.36 0.65
C GLU A 502 -5.12 -20.50 1.31
N ASP A 503 -3.95 -20.86 0.76
CA ASP A 503 -3.05 -21.84 1.39
C ASP A 503 -2.54 -21.36 2.75
N VAL A 504 -2.17 -20.09 2.89
CA VAL A 504 -1.75 -19.53 4.18
C VAL A 504 -2.91 -19.58 5.18
N LEU A 505 -4.11 -19.18 4.78
CA LEU A 505 -5.31 -19.20 5.63
C LEU A 505 -5.72 -20.61 6.04
N ARG A 506 -5.58 -21.60 5.15
CA ARG A 506 -5.86 -23.00 5.49
C ARG A 506 -4.86 -23.58 6.49
N ASN A 507 -3.58 -23.19 6.37
CA ASN A 507 -2.49 -23.86 7.09
C ASN A 507 -1.89 -23.03 8.25
N HIS A 508 -2.40 -21.83 8.54
CA HIS A 508 -1.81 -20.98 9.59
C HIS A 508 -1.97 -21.56 11.01
N GLN A 509 -2.89 -22.52 11.21
CA GLN A 509 -3.10 -23.20 12.49
C GLN A 509 -2.26 -24.48 12.61
N THR A 510 -1.88 -25.08 11.49
CA THR A 510 -0.96 -26.23 11.41
C THR A 510 0.51 -25.85 11.64
N SER A 511 0.76 -24.66 12.20
CA SER A 511 2.09 -24.17 12.59
C SER A 511 2.61 -24.83 13.86
N GLU A 512 2.52 -26.15 13.97
CA GLU A 512 3.63 -26.87 14.56
C GLU A 512 4.57 -27.16 13.39
N TYR A 513 5.83 -26.70 13.49
CA TYR A 513 6.86 -27.25 12.64
C TYR A 513 6.69 -28.75 12.66
N LEU A 514 6.51 -29.38 11.50
CA LEU A 514 6.58 -30.83 11.36
C LEU A 514 8.06 -31.18 11.61
N GLY A 515 8.44 -31.16 12.88
CA GLY A 515 9.80 -31.29 13.38
C GLY A 515 10.24 -32.75 13.40
N THR A 516 9.27 -33.65 13.22
CA THR A 516 9.49 -35.08 13.12
C THR A 516 9.06 -35.62 11.76
N LYS A 517 9.68 -36.74 11.36
CA LYS A 517 9.34 -37.45 10.13
C LYS A 517 7.89 -37.94 10.16
N GLU A 518 7.38 -38.27 11.34
CA GLU A 518 6.04 -38.78 11.60
C GLU A 518 4.96 -37.71 11.40
N GLU A 519 5.23 -36.48 11.85
CA GLU A 519 4.37 -35.32 11.60
C GLU A 519 4.29 -35.01 10.10
N VAL A 520 5.44 -34.98 9.40
CA VAL A 520 5.49 -34.81 7.94
C VAL A 520 4.67 -35.89 7.23
N ALA A 521 4.85 -37.15 7.62
CA ALA A 521 4.12 -38.26 7.01
C ALA A 521 2.61 -38.20 7.25
N THR A 522 2.19 -37.67 8.41
CA THR A 522 0.76 -37.52 8.76
C THR A 522 0.14 -36.39 7.95
N PHE A 523 0.78 -35.23 7.91
CA PHE A 523 0.33 -34.09 7.11
C PHE A 523 0.23 -34.44 5.62
N VAL A 524 1.25 -35.11 5.06
CA VAL A 524 1.23 -35.56 3.65
C VAL A 524 0.05 -36.50 3.38
N ARG A 525 -0.26 -37.42 4.30
CA ARG A 525 -1.40 -38.34 4.14
C ARG A 525 -2.73 -37.62 4.17
N GLU A 526 -2.93 -36.69 5.10
CA GLU A 526 -4.17 -35.89 5.19
C GLU A 526 -4.34 -34.97 3.97
N ALA A 527 -3.26 -34.31 3.55
CA ALA A 527 -3.27 -33.46 2.36
C ALA A 527 -3.68 -34.26 1.11
N VAL A 528 -3.07 -35.43 0.87
CA VAL A 528 -3.43 -36.31 -0.26
C VAL A 528 -4.88 -36.79 -0.17
N ALA A 529 -5.35 -37.17 1.03
CA ALA A 529 -6.71 -37.64 1.23
C ALA A 529 -7.78 -36.56 1.01
N SER A 530 -7.43 -35.28 1.20
CA SER A 530 -8.35 -34.15 1.05
C SER A 530 -8.59 -33.70 -0.40
N VAL A 531 -7.78 -34.17 -1.35
CA VAL A 531 -7.87 -33.77 -2.76
C VAL A 531 -8.83 -34.70 -3.51
N GLN A 532 -9.82 -34.13 -4.19
CA GLN A 532 -10.66 -34.85 -5.16
C GLN A 532 -9.94 -34.91 -6.51
N ILE A 533 -9.61 -36.12 -6.98
CA ILE A 533 -8.84 -36.36 -8.22
C ILE A 533 -9.78 -36.93 -9.29
N ILE A 534 -9.73 -36.38 -10.51
CA ILE A 534 -10.28 -36.98 -11.72
C ILE A 534 -9.11 -37.39 -12.61
N ASP A 535 -9.05 -38.67 -12.94
CA ASP A 535 -7.95 -39.27 -13.69
C ASP A 535 -8.40 -39.66 -15.11
N VAL A 536 -7.68 -39.21 -16.13
CA VAL A 536 -7.96 -39.47 -17.54
C VAL A 536 -6.68 -39.99 -18.20
N HIS A 537 -6.69 -41.26 -18.62
CA HIS A 537 -5.51 -41.95 -19.16
C HIS A 537 -5.59 -42.13 -20.68
N THR A 538 -4.46 -42.01 -21.40
CA THR A 538 -4.37 -42.21 -22.86
C THR A 538 -3.38 -43.31 -23.29
N HIS A 539 -3.85 -44.18 -24.19
CA HIS A 539 -3.16 -45.06 -25.18
C HIS A 539 -2.25 -46.21 -24.72
N LEU A 540 -2.81 -47.43 -24.69
CA LEU A 540 -2.07 -48.66 -25.00
C LEU A 540 -2.21 -48.98 -26.51
N PHE A 541 -1.10 -49.30 -27.18
CA PHE A 541 -1.09 -49.68 -28.60
C PHE A 541 -1.75 -51.05 -28.84
N PRO A 542 -2.36 -51.31 -30.02
CA PRO A 542 -2.99 -52.60 -30.34
C PRO A 542 -1.97 -53.72 -30.63
N PRO A 543 -2.37 -55.00 -30.56
CA PRO A 543 -1.47 -56.17 -30.70
C PRO A 543 -0.62 -56.21 -31.98
N SER A 544 -1.04 -55.51 -33.03
CA SER A 544 -0.30 -55.40 -34.29
C SER A 544 1.05 -54.68 -34.17
N HIS A 545 1.31 -53.96 -33.08
CA HIS A 545 2.52 -53.12 -32.90
C HIS A 545 3.69 -53.81 -32.17
N GLY A 546 3.59 -55.12 -31.90
CA GLY A 546 4.71 -55.93 -31.40
C GLY A 546 5.32 -55.37 -30.12
N LYS A 547 6.63 -55.07 -30.13
CA LYS A 547 7.41 -54.66 -28.94
C LYS A 547 7.01 -53.30 -28.33
N LEU A 548 6.14 -52.53 -28.99
CA LEU A 548 5.61 -51.25 -28.49
C LEU A 548 4.24 -51.41 -27.79
N MET A 549 3.60 -52.58 -27.93
CA MET A 549 2.42 -52.95 -27.16
C MET A 549 2.88 -53.53 -25.81
N LEU A 550 2.83 -52.72 -24.75
CA LEU A 550 3.18 -53.13 -23.39
C LEU A 550 1.96 -53.75 -22.70
N TRP A 551 2.09 -55.00 -22.24
CA TRP A 551 1.04 -55.75 -21.57
C TRP A 551 1.66 -56.77 -20.61
N GLY A 552 0.94 -57.07 -19.53
CA GLY A 552 1.45 -57.92 -18.45
C GLY A 552 1.75 -57.12 -17.18
N VAL A 553 1.73 -57.82 -16.05
CA VAL A 553 1.62 -57.20 -14.73
C VAL A 553 2.85 -56.34 -14.37
N ASN A 554 4.06 -56.70 -14.80
CA ASN A 554 5.29 -55.96 -14.44
C ASN A 554 5.36 -54.56 -15.09
N GLU A 555 4.83 -54.39 -16.30
CA GLU A 555 4.80 -53.09 -16.99
C GLU A 555 3.66 -52.19 -16.48
N LEU A 556 2.62 -52.80 -15.91
CA LEU A 556 1.54 -52.13 -15.17
C LEU A 556 1.92 -51.81 -13.71
N LEU A 557 2.89 -52.54 -13.14
CA LEU A 557 3.32 -52.46 -11.74
C LEU A 557 4.66 -51.73 -11.50
N THR A 558 5.37 -51.38 -12.56
CA THR A 558 6.36 -50.28 -12.52
C THR A 558 5.66 -48.92 -12.32
N TYR A 559 4.32 -48.95 -12.25
CA TYR A 559 3.43 -48.07 -11.49
C TYR A 559 2.94 -48.78 -10.21
N HIS A 560 3.31 -48.25 -9.04
CA HIS A 560 3.52 -49.07 -7.84
C HIS A 560 2.29 -49.28 -6.92
N TYR A 561 1.05 -48.99 -7.35
CA TYR A 561 -0.13 -49.01 -6.47
C TYR A 561 -1.01 -50.27 -6.62
N LEU A 562 -0.96 -50.93 -7.77
CA LEU A 562 -1.90 -52.01 -8.10
C LEU A 562 -1.53 -53.37 -7.45
N VAL A 563 -0.28 -53.61 -7.02
CA VAL A 563 0.08 -54.83 -6.26
C VAL A 563 -0.58 -54.84 -4.89
N ALA A 564 -0.54 -53.69 -4.22
CA ALA A 564 -1.09 -53.54 -2.89
C ALA A 564 -2.63 -53.60 -2.91
N GLU A 565 -3.29 -53.03 -3.92
CA GLU A 565 -4.74 -53.13 -4.11
C GLU A 565 -5.21 -54.56 -4.46
N PHE A 566 -4.46 -55.30 -5.28
CA PHE A 566 -4.79 -56.69 -5.60
C PHE A 566 -4.74 -57.61 -4.37
N LEU A 567 -3.69 -57.48 -3.54
CA LEU A 567 -3.53 -58.28 -2.32
C LEU A 567 -4.48 -57.87 -1.18
N GLN A 568 -5.18 -56.73 -1.30
CA GLN A 568 -6.23 -56.34 -0.35
C GLN A 568 -7.57 -57.05 -0.60
N THR A 569 -7.84 -57.56 -1.80
CA THR A 569 -9.14 -58.13 -2.17
C THR A 569 -9.10 -59.59 -2.64
N ALA A 570 -7.93 -60.07 -3.07
CA ALA A 570 -7.74 -61.45 -3.49
C ALA A 570 -7.48 -62.40 -2.30
N PRO A 571 -7.99 -63.65 -2.32
CA PRO A 571 -7.75 -64.64 -1.26
C PRO A 571 -6.33 -65.27 -1.30
N MET A 572 -5.40 -64.70 -2.08
CA MET A 572 -4.06 -65.24 -2.34
C MET A 572 -3.03 -64.66 -1.37
N GLN A 573 -2.10 -65.49 -0.88
CA GLN A 573 -1.02 -65.06 0.02
C GLN A 573 0.19 -64.51 -0.76
N VAL A 574 0.91 -63.55 -0.17
CA VAL A 574 1.98 -62.79 -0.85
C VAL A 574 3.17 -63.69 -1.24
N GLU A 575 3.44 -64.73 -0.47
CA GLU A 575 4.49 -65.71 -0.73
C GLU A 575 4.15 -66.59 -1.95
N GLU A 576 2.86 -66.89 -2.16
CA GLU A 576 2.39 -67.62 -3.34
C GLU A 576 2.49 -66.75 -4.60
N PHE A 577 2.12 -65.47 -4.49
CA PHE A 577 2.25 -64.48 -5.57
C PHE A 577 3.71 -64.33 -6.04
N ASN A 578 4.66 -64.24 -5.11
CA ASN A 578 6.08 -64.08 -5.41
C ASN A 578 6.74 -65.35 -6.00
N SER A 579 6.25 -66.55 -5.65
CA SER A 579 6.79 -67.82 -6.17
C SER A 579 6.51 -68.04 -7.67
N ARG A 580 5.45 -67.42 -8.21
CA ARG A 580 5.05 -67.53 -9.62
C ARG A 580 5.79 -66.54 -10.52
N ALA A 581 6.38 -65.49 -9.95
CA ALA A 581 7.19 -64.52 -10.67
C ALA A 581 8.62 -65.04 -10.97
N ALA A 582 9.11 -66.02 -10.21
CA ALA A 582 10.48 -66.54 -10.33
C ALA A 582 10.65 -67.65 -11.39
N ALA A 583 9.60 -68.03 -12.12
CA ALA A 583 9.61 -69.11 -13.12
C ALA A 583 9.58 -68.61 -14.59
N CYS A 584 9.81 -67.31 -14.83
CA CYS A 584 9.95 -66.71 -16.17
C CYS A 584 11.33 -66.07 -16.36
#